data_AF-A0AAD7EB78-F1
#
_entry.id   AF-A0AAD7EB78-F1
#
_cell.length_a   1.000
_cell.length_b   1.000
_cell.length_c   1.000
_cell.angle_alpha   90.00
_cell.angle_beta   90.00
_cell.angle_gamma   90.00
#
_symmetry.space_group_name_H-M   'P 1'
#
loop_
_entity.id
_entity.type
_entity.pdbx_description
1 polymer ?
#
loop_
_entity_poly.entity_id
_entity_poly.type
_entity_poly.pdbx_seq_one_letter_code
_entity_poly.pdbx_strand_id
1 'polypeptide(L)'
;MIEMGSGLYQVAYIPVVLVSVAIGLQLYSMALVQPPMGPLIEAYLKSCTYLETTPLRGFICVIEPLFQELMSNDIGKSFITAFGTSGAVMSTYLHTRGGERNGSRLFSPLILIAHSLAGQVFGAGIVGPIFLPAISALSNTLAPANARPSSPPTYAYTATLLCMQFSVFLLSMALSGLPPTHENWPYVNYAFQAFPLLFLPLAFFPSTPVHKATPTPTTTISAFTAFKYLYAPLWWVTIAQGLNAYFRAGVEFTPACYFMALDFAGFVLTFIGLYAVDVVAGEAQKAMGVGRMLGGLVVVGPASTMATYFERRQKVVIERAEKERLRM
;
A
#
# COMPACT_ATOMS: atom_id res chain seq x y z
N MET A 1 -26.48 -24.62 20.06
CA MET A 1 -25.17 -24.60 19.37
C MET A 1 -24.38 -23.50 20.07
N ILE A 2 -23.47 -23.87 20.97
CA ILE A 2 -22.82 -22.94 21.89
C ILE A 2 -21.87 -22.06 21.07
N GLU A 3 -22.11 -20.75 21.09
CA GLU A 3 -21.17 -19.75 20.58
C GLU A 3 -19.85 -19.90 21.36
N MET A 4 -18.85 -20.54 20.75
CA MET A 4 -17.45 -20.37 21.12
C MET A 4 -17.02 -18.97 20.66
N GLY A 5 -17.62 -17.95 21.27
CA GLY A 5 -17.60 -16.56 20.83
C GLY A 5 -16.39 -15.80 21.35
N SER A 6 -15.72 -15.09 20.45
CA SER A 6 -14.70 -14.05 20.68
C SER A 6 -13.33 -14.43 21.25
N GLY A 7 -13.22 -15.30 22.27
CA GLY A 7 -11.93 -15.52 22.98
C GLY A 7 -10.85 -16.25 22.16
N LEU A 8 -11.23 -17.31 21.42
CA LEU A 8 -10.30 -18.10 20.60
C LEU A 8 -9.82 -17.34 19.35
N TYR A 9 -10.66 -16.47 18.78
CA TYR A 9 -10.31 -15.63 17.64
C TYR A 9 -9.25 -14.59 18.02
N GLN A 10 -9.32 -14.02 19.23
CA GLN A 10 -8.33 -13.06 19.71
C GLN A 10 -6.92 -13.67 19.84
N VAL A 11 -6.81 -14.92 20.32
CA VAL A 11 -5.53 -15.62 20.46
C VAL A 11 -4.91 -15.95 19.10
N ALA A 12 -5.74 -16.25 18.08
CA ALA A 12 -5.26 -16.62 16.75
C ALA A 12 -4.58 -15.46 15.98
N TYR A 13 -4.86 -14.19 16.34
CA TYR A 13 -4.21 -13.03 15.72
C TYR A 13 -2.85 -12.69 16.33
N ILE A 14 -2.58 -13.08 17.58
CA ILE A 14 -1.33 -12.73 18.29
C ILE A 14 -0.08 -13.14 17.49
N PRO A 15 0.03 -14.37 16.94
CA PRO A 15 1.20 -14.75 16.16
C PRO A 15 1.38 -13.89 14.91
N VAL A 16 0.29 -13.53 14.22
CA VAL A 16 0.34 -12.71 12.99
C VAL A 16 0.85 -11.31 13.31
N VAL A 17 0.36 -10.71 14.40
CA VAL A 17 0.79 -9.37 14.84
C VAL A 17 2.26 -9.39 15.26
N LEU A 18 2.67 -10.35 16.10
CA LEU A 18 4.05 -10.45 16.57
C LEU A 18 5.04 -10.65 15.41
N VAL A 19 4.71 -11.53 14.47
CA VAL A 19 5.56 -11.77 13.29
C VAL A 19 5.63 -10.52 12.40
N SER A 20 4.51 -9.83 12.18
CA SER A 20 4.50 -8.63 11.33
C SER A 20 5.30 -7.48 11.94
N VAL A 21 5.21 -7.28 13.26
CA VAL A 21 6.01 -6.28 14.00
C VAL A 21 7.50 -6.65 13.98
N ALA A 22 7.85 -7.91 14.25
CA ALA A 22 9.24 -8.35 14.24
C ALA A 22 9.89 -8.16 12.86
N ILE A 23 9.17 -8.52 11.79
CA ILE A 23 9.63 -8.32 10.41
C ILE A 23 9.78 -6.84 10.08
N GLY A 24 8.81 -6.00 10.43
CA GLY A 24 8.89 -4.56 10.17
C GLY A 24 10.03 -3.88 10.93
N LEU A 25 10.26 -4.24 12.20
CA LEU A 25 11.42 -3.77 12.97
C LEU A 25 12.74 -4.23 12.36
N GLN A 26 12.80 -5.46 11.86
CA GLN A 26 13.98 -5.97 11.16
C GLN A 26 14.23 -5.18 9.86
N LEU A 27 13.20 -4.93 9.06
CA LEU A 27 13.31 -4.12 7.84
C LEU A 27 13.76 -2.69 8.16
N TYR A 28 13.22 -2.09 9.22
CA TYR A 28 13.61 -0.76 9.68
C TYR A 28 15.07 -0.73 10.13
N SER A 29 15.50 -1.74 10.90
CA SER A 29 16.89 -1.90 11.30
C SER A 29 17.79 -2.08 10.09
N MET A 30 17.41 -2.89 9.10
CA MET A 30 18.20 -3.08 7.89
C MET A 30 18.30 -1.78 7.07
N ALA A 31 17.19 -1.07 6.90
CA ALA A 31 17.14 0.18 6.15
C ALA A 31 17.98 1.29 6.77
N LEU A 32 18.02 1.42 8.10
CA LEU A 32 18.77 2.48 8.76
C LEU A 32 20.21 2.10 9.12
N VAL A 33 20.50 0.81 9.29
CA VAL A 33 21.80 0.35 9.80
C VAL A 33 22.67 -0.30 8.70
N GLN A 34 22.11 -0.98 7.68
CA GLN A 34 22.91 -1.75 6.70
C GLN A 34 22.28 -1.86 5.29
N PRO A 35 22.79 -1.13 4.27
CA PRO A 35 23.82 -0.10 4.31
C PRO A 35 23.27 1.14 5.02
N PRO A 36 24.14 1.92 5.68
CA PRO A 36 23.65 2.89 6.63
C PRO A 36 23.10 4.09 5.83
N MET A 37 21.78 4.21 5.77
CA MET A 37 21.12 5.40 5.24
C MET A 37 21.48 6.64 6.06
N GLY A 38 21.82 6.48 7.34
CA GLY A 38 22.28 7.58 8.22
C GLY A 38 23.47 8.37 7.65
N PRO A 39 24.63 7.75 7.39
CA PRO A 39 25.78 8.38 6.71
C PRO A 39 25.46 8.99 5.35
N LEU A 40 24.58 8.37 4.54
CA LEU A 40 24.14 8.96 3.27
C LEU A 40 23.34 10.25 3.49
N ILE A 41 22.37 10.22 4.40
CA ILE A 41 21.56 11.38 4.81
C ILE A 41 22.46 12.47 5.38
N GLU A 42 23.42 12.11 6.23
CA GLU A 42 24.38 13.05 6.82
C GLU A 42 25.29 13.68 5.74
N ALA A 43 25.72 12.89 4.75
CA ALA A 43 26.48 13.39 3.61
C ALA A 43 25.65 14.38 2.77
N TYR A 44 24.39 14.05 2.46
CA TYR A 44 23.49 14.96 1.75
C TYR A 44 23.26 16.26 2.53
N LEU A 45 23.00 16.17 3.84
CA LEU A 45 22.84 17.34 4.71
C LEU A 45 24.10 18.21 4.75
N LYS A 46 25.30 17.61 4.81
CA LYS A 46 26.59 18.33 4.78
C LYS A 46 26.89 18.98 3.42
N SER A 47 26.40 18.38 2.32
CA SER A 47 26.58 18.92 0.97
C SER A 47 25.70 20.15 0.69
N CYS A 48 24.63 20.34 1.46
CA CYS A 48 23.79 21.54 1.39
C CYS A 48 24.51 22.72 2.08
N THR A 49 25.21 23.55 1.29
CA THR A 49 26.00 24.71 1.74
C THR A 49 25.18 25.87 2.33
N TYR A 50 23.85 25.81 2.27
CA TYR A 50 22.93 26.85 2.73
C TYR A 50 22.08 26.38 3.92
N LEU A 51 22.73 26.21 5.07
CA LEU A 51 22.09 25.78 6.32
C LEU A 51 21.45 26.97 7.07
N GLU A 52 20.46 27.62 6.44
CA GLU A 52 19.51 28.50 7.14
C GLU A 52 18.11 27.86 7.22
N THR A 53 17.91 27.17 8.35
CA THR A 53 16.79 27.21 9.32
C THR A 53 15.33 26.93 8.91
N THR A 54 15.04 25.95 8.06
CA THR A 54 13.69 25.32 8.09
C THR A 54 13.74 23.79 7.96
N PRO A 55 12.92 23.04 8.73
CA PRO A 55 12.81 21.59 8.59
C PRO A 55 12.44 21.15 7.15
N LEU A 56 11.68 21.97 6.44
CA LEU A 56 11.28 21.72 5.05
C LEU A 56 12.49 21.75 4.09
N ARG A 57 13.41 22.70 4.26
CA ARG A 57 14.64 22.74 3.45
C ARG A 57 15.55 21.55 3.73
N GLY A 58 15.67 21.14 4.99
CA GLY A 58 16.41 19.93 5.37
C GLY A 58 15.83 18.67 4.72
N PHE A 59 14.50 18.56 4.69
CA PHE A 59 13.80 17.47 4.00
C PHE A 59 14.08 17.46 2.49
N ILE A 60 14.00 18.62 1.82
CA ILE A 60 14.29 18.75 0.38
C ILE A 60 15.76 18.38 0.08
N CYS A 61 16.71 18.86 0.88
CA CYS A 61 18.14 18.57 0.75
C CYS A 61 18.48 17.08 0.84
N VAL A 62 17.62 16.25 1.44
CA VAL A 62 17.83 14.80 1.57
C VAL A 62 17.06 14.03 0.52
N ILE A 63 15.77 14.35 0.33
CA ILE A 63 14.90 13.57 -0.55
C ILE A 63 15.22 13.82 -2.03
N GLU A 64 15.57 15.05 -2.41
CA GLU A 64 15.88 15.36 -3.80
C GLU A 64 17.08 14.54 -4.32
N PRO A 65 18.29 14.57 -3.72
CA PRO A 65 19.41 13.77 -4.18
C PRO A 65 19.16 12.26 -4.07
N LEU A 66 18.42 11.80 -3.05
CA LEU A 66 18.04 10.39 -2.93
C LEU A 66 17.21 9.93 -4.13
N PHE A 67 16.21 10.71 -4.54
CA PHE A 67 15.37 10.38 -5.70
C PHE A 67 16.10 10.61 -7.02
N GLN A 68 17.03 11.57 -7.10
CA GLN A 68 17.89 11.73 -8.28
C GLN A 68 18.75 10.49 -8.48
N GLU A 69 19.35 9.96 -7.40
CA GLU A 69 20.13 8.72 -7.43
C GLU A 69 19.25 7.54 -7.87
N LEU A 70 18.05 7.38 -7.30
CA LEU A 70 17.09 6.34 -7.70
C LEU A 70 16.71 6.43 -9.17
N MET A 71 16.39 7.64 -9.65
CA MET A 71 15.92 7.86 -11.03
C MET A 71 17.07 7.87 -12.04
N SER A 72 18.32 7.98 -11.59
CA SER A 72 19.50 7.79 -12.45
C SER A 72 19.75 6.30 -12.77
N ASN A 73 19.17 5.38 -12.01
CA ASN A 73 19.38 3.94 -12.13
C ASN A 73 18.09 3.23 -12.62
N ASP A 74 18.19 2.38 -13.63
CA ASP A 74 17.05 1.62 -14.15
C ASP A 74 16.45 0.63 -13.12
N ILE A 75 17.26 0.14 -12.19
CA ILE A 75 16.80 -0.66 -11.05
C ILE A 75 15.94 0.20 -10.11
N GLY A 76 16.38 1.43 -9.82
CA GLY A 76 15.64 2.37 -8.98
C GLY A 76 14.30 2.79 -9.60
N LYS A 77 14.28 3.09 -10.90
CA LYS A 77 13.03 3.32 -11.67
C LYS A 77 12.08 2.13 -11.60
N SER A 78 12.63 0.92 -11.69
CA SER A 78 11.86 -0.32 -11.60
C SER A 78 11.20 -0.45 -10.22
N PHE A 79 11.94 -0.21 -9.14
CA PHE A 79 11.38 -0.23 -7.79
C PHE A 79 10.31 0.83 -7.57
N ILE A 80 10.50 2.07 -8.04
CA ILE A 80 9.47 3.13 -7.92
C ILE A 80 8.20 2.76 -8.68
N THR A 81 8.32 2.15 -9.85
CA THR A 81 7.15 1.70 -10.64
C THR A 81 6.42 0.54 -9.96
N ALA A 82 7.17 -0.44 -9.43
CA ALA A 82 6.62 -1.56 -8.67
C ALA A 82 5.93 -1.09 -7.37
N PHE A 83 6.54 -0.11 -6.69
CA PHE A 83 6.02 0.55 -5.51
C PHE A 83 4.73 1.31 -5.83
N GLY A 84 4.73 2.17 -6.86
CA GLY A 84 3.57 2.97 -7.23
C GLY A 84 2.35 2.10 -7.59
N THR A 85 2.56 1.02 -8.34
CA THR A 85 1.48 0.09 -8.72
C THR A 85 0.96 -0.72 -7.52
N SER A 86 1.84 -1.26 -6.68
CA SER A 86 1.43 -2.07 -5.52
C SER A 86 0.83 -1.21 -4.40
N GLY A 87 1.43 -0.05 -4.16
CA GLY A 87 0.95 0.97 -3.23
C GLY A 87 -0.44 1.49 -3.63
N ALA A 88 -0.69 1.69 -4.93
CA ALA A 88 -2.01 2.12 -5.40
C ALA A 88 -3.12 1.10 -5.06
N VAL A 89 -2.85 -0.19 -5.28
CA VAL A 89 -3.82 -1.26 -4.95
C VAL A 89 -4.04 -1.36 -3.45
N MET A 90 -2.95 -1.34 -2.66
CA MET A 90 -3.02 -1.41 -1.21
C MET A 90 -3.76 -0.21 -0.60
N SER A 91 -3.39 1.00 -1.02
CA SER A 91 -4.03 2.25 -0.59
C SER A 91 -5.52 2.26 -0.96
N THR A 92 -5.88 1.82 -2.17
CA THR A 92 -7.30 1.68 -2.57
C THR A 92 -8.06 0.76 -1.63
N TYR A 93 -7.48 -0.39 -1.29
CA TYR A 93 -8.10 -1.34 -0.36
C TYR A 93 -8.30 -0.72 1.03
N LEU A 94 -7.25 -0.12 1.59
CA LEU A 94 -7.29 0.49 2.92
C LEU A 94 -8.31 1.63 3.00
N HIS A 95 -8.31 2.54 2.02
CA HIS A 95 -9.26 3.65 1.99
C HIS A 95 -10.69 3.21 1.72
N THR A 96 -10.89 2.18 0.89
CA THR A 96 -12.22 1.58 0.72
C THR A 96 -12.71 1.02 2.04
N ARG A 97 -11.88 0.24 2.76
CA ARG A 97 -12.22 -0.32 4.08
C ARG A 97 -12.51 0.77 5.11
N GLY A 98 -11.77 1.87 5.06
CA GLY A 98 -12.02 3.07 5.87
C GLY A 98 -13.31 3.81 5.55
N GLY A 99 -13.76 3.71 4.29
CA GLY A 99 -14.98 4.35 3.81
C GLY A 99 -16.26 3.53 4.00
N GLU A 100 -16.17 2.27 4.41
CA GLU A 100 -17.34 1.41 4.58
C GLU A 100 -18.22 1.86 5.77
N ARG A 101 -19.54 1.63 5.68
CA ARG A 101 -20.49 1.99 6.75
C ARG A 101 -20.24 1.12 7.99
N ASN A 102 -19.85 1.74 9.10
CA ASN A 102 -19.32 1.12 10.34
C ASN A 102 -17.87 0.62 10.24
N GLY A 103 -17.08 1.14 9.30
CA GLY A 103 -15.63 0.91 9.27
C GLY A 103 -14.99 1.24 10.61
N SER A 104 -13.96 0.47 10.97
CA SER A 104 -13.22 0.71 12.21
C SER A 104 -12.59 2.09 12.21
N ARG A 105 -12.65 2.79 13.36
CA ARG A 105 -11.97 4.07 13.55
C ARG A 105 -10.48 3.97 13.23
N LEU A 106 -9.88 2.79 13.36
CA LEU A 106 -8.48 2.52 13.04
C LEU A 106 -8.17 2.57 11.53
N PHE A 107 -9.17 2.37 10.68
CA PHE A 107 -9.06 2.53 9.22
C PHE A 107 -9.62 3.87 8.73
N SER A 108 -9.83 4.85 9.61
CA SER A 108 -10.30 6.18 9.21
C SER A 108 -9.40 6.78 8.11
N PRO A 109 -9.96 7.45 7.08
CA PRO A 109 -9.18 8.10 6.03
C PRO A 109 -8.08 9.02 6.58
N LEU A 110 -8.35 9.74 7.68
CA LEU A 110 -7.36 10.59 8.35
C LEU A 110 -6.16 9.82 8.89
N ILE A 111 -6.39 8.63 9.48
CA ILE A 111 -5.32 7.78 9.99
C ILE A 111 -4.50 7.21 8.83
N LEU A 112 -5.15 6.82 7.74
CA LEU A 112 -4.47 6.32 6.54
C LEU A 112 -3.63 7.40 5.84
N ILE A 113 -4.12 8.64 5.80
CA ILE A 113 -3.35 9.80 5.31
C ILE A 113 -2.15 10.05 6.22
N ALA A 114 -2.36 10.07 7.55
CA ALA A 114 -1.27 10.26 8.52
C ALA A 114 -0.22 9.15 8.42
N HIS A 115 -0.65 7.90 8.23
CA HIS A 115 0.23 6.76 8.00
C HIS A 115 0.99 6.89 6.67
N SER A 116 0.35 7.34 5.60
CA SER A 116 1.01 7.57 4.30
C SER A 116 2.05 8.69 4.39
N LEU A 117 1.76 9.78 5.11
CA LEU A 117 2.70 10.87 5.37
C LEU A 117 3.88 10.40 6.23
N ALA A 118 3.63 9.65 7.30
CA ALA A 118 4.69 9.04 8.11
C ALA A 118 5.53 8.06 7.27
N GLY A 119 4.89 7.28 6.41
CA GLY A 119 5.53 6.37 5.48
C GLY A 119 6.49 7.06 4.51
N GLN A 120 6.26 8.32 4.13
CA GLN A 120 7.23 9.05 3.30
C GLN A 120 8.54 9.37 4.03
N VAL A 121 8.49 9.49 5.36
CA VAL A 121 9.67 9.76 6.17
C VAL A 121 10.46 8.49 6.46
N PHE A 122 9.75 7.37 6.65
CA PHE A 122 10.35 6.12 7.16
C PHE A 122 10.37 4.96 6.16
N GLY A 123 9.82 5.14 4.96
CA GLY A 123 9.49 4.05 4.03
C GLY A 123 8.09 3.50 4.32
N ALA A 124 7.15 3.71 3.40
CA ALA A 124 5.74 3.38 3.64
C ALA A 124 5.52 1.86 3.71
N GLY A 125 6.31 1.10 2.95
CA GLY A 125 6.33 -0.34 3.01
C GLY A 125 7.15 -0.89 4.18
N ILE A 126 8.18 -0.21 4.68
CA ILE A 126 8.89 -0.62 5.91
C ILE A 126 7.95 -0.53 7.12
N VAL A 127 7.16 0.54 7.19
CA VAL A 127 6.24 0.82 8.29
C VAL A 127 4.95 -0.02 8.17
N GLY A 128 4.53 -0.35 6.94
CA GLY A 128 3.31 -1.10 6.67
C GLY A 128 3.12 -2.38 7.49
N PRO A 129 4.09 -3.32 7.53
CA PRO A 129 3.99 -4.58 8.26
C PRO A 129 3.83 -4.38 9.77
N ILE A 130 4.39 -3.30 10.33
CA ILE A 130 4.31 -3.02 11.76
C ILE A 130 2.87 -2.68 12.14
N PHE A 131 2.23 -1.80 11.37
CA PHE A 131 0.96 -1.19 11.78
C PHE A 131 -0.26 -1.79 11.10
N LEU A 132 -0.23 -2.04 9.79
CA LEU A 132 -1.46 -2.34 9.03
C LEU A 132 -2.05 -3.73 9.34
N PRO A 133 -1.27 -4.83 9.42
CA PRO A 133 -1.79 -6.12 9.87
C PRO A 133 -2.26 -6.07 11.33
N ALA A 134 -1.53 -5.36 12.20
CA ALA A 134 -1.89 -5.19 13.61
C ALA A 134 -3.21 -4.43 13.78
N ILE A 135 -3.39 -3.33 13.04
CA ILE A 135 -4.62 -2.56 12.98
C ILE A 135 -5.77 -3.42 12.42
N SER A 136 -5.52 -4.21 11.38
CA SER A 136 -6.51 -5.13 10.81
C SER A 136 -6.96 -6.19 11.80
N ALA A 137 -6.01 -6.84 12.48
CA ALA A 137 -6.27 -7.81 13.53
C ALA A 137 -7.07 -7.19 14.68
N LEU A 138 -6.60 -6.05 15.21
CA LEU A 138 -7.27 -5.35 16.31
C LEU A 138 -8.69 -4.94 15.91
N SER A 139 -8.86 -4.40 14.70
CA SER A 139 -10.17 -4.06 14.15
C SER A 139 -11.12 -5.26 14.11
N ASN A 140 -10.64 -6.45 13.74
CA ASN A 140 -11.46 -7.66 13.70
C ASN A 140 -11.78 -8.18 15.10
N THR A 141 -10.87 -8.03 16.06
CA THR A 141 -11.11 -8.45 17.46
C THR A 141 -12.08 -7.55 18.22
N LEU A 142 -12.10 -6.26 17.89
CA LEU A 142 -12.98 -5.26 18.53
C LEU A 142 -14.33 -5.11 17.82
N ALA A 143 -14.53 -5.82 16.69
CA ALA A 143 -15.80 -5.81 15.98
C ALA A 143 -16.89 -6.46 16.84
N PRO A 144 -18.06 -5.81 17.05
CA PRO A 144 -19.18 -6.42 17.76
C PRO A 144 -19.60 -7.74 17.09
N ALA A 145 -20.00 -8.74 17.90
CA ALA A 145 -20.49 -10.04 17.40
C ALA A 145 -21.68 -9.93 16.42
N ASN A 146 -22.42 -8.81 16.46
CA ASN A 146 -23.56 -8.49 15.60
C ASN A 146 -23.24 -7.42 14.54
N ALA A 147 -21.97 -7.16 14.25
CA ALA A 147 -21.58 -6.21 13.21
C ALA A 147 -22.08 -6.73 11.86
N ARG A 148 -23.14 -6.08 11.34
CA ARG A 148 -23.65 -6.35 9.99
C ARG A 148 -22.52 -6.15 8.97
N PRO A 149 -22.56 -6.88 7.83
CA PRO A 149 -21.67 -6.61 6.71
C PRO A 149 -21.70 -5.12 6.39
N SER A 150 -20.52 -4.52 6.41
CA SER A 150 -20.36 -3.10 6.16
C SER A 150 -20.82 -2.79 4.73
N SER A 151 -21.68 -1.78 4.57
CA SER A 151 -22.06 -1.36 3.23
C SER A 151 -20.85 -0.76 2.51
N PRO A 152 -20.70 -1.01 1.20
CA PRO A 152 -19.63 -0.40 0.42
C PRO A 152 -19.72 1.13 0.49
N PRO A 153 -18.58 1.84 0.31
CA PRO A 153 -18.55 3.29 0.27
C PRO A 153 -19.39 3.86 -0.88
N THR A 154 -19.71 5.16 -0.80
CA THR A 154 -20.46 5.85 -1.87
C THR A 154 -19.74 5.82 -3.22
N TYR A 155 -20.50 5.93 -4.31
CA TYR A 155 -19.94 6.06 -5.66
C TYR A 155 -18.98 7.26 -5.75
N ALA A 156 -19.37 8.42 -5.22
CA ALA A 156 -18.54 9.62 -5.21
C ALA A 156 -17.22 9.40 -4.47
N TYR A 157 -17.25 8.76 -3.29
CA TYR A 157 -16.05 8.40 -2.54
C TYR A 157 -15.13 7.48 -3.36
N THR A 158 -15.70 6.42 -3.95
CA THR A 158 -14.94 5.44 -4.71
C THR A 158 -14.36 6.03 -6.00
N ALA A 159 -15.13 6.82 -6.74
CA ALA A 159 -14.66 7.50 -7.94
C ALA A 159 -13.52 8.47 -7.62
N THR A 160 -13.65 9.26 -6.55
CA THR A 160 -12.61 10.19 -6.10
C THR A 160 -11.33 9.43 -5.72
N LEU A 161 -11.47 8.34 -4.95
CA LEU A 161 -10.35 7.47 -4.60
C LEU A 161 -9.64 6.96 -5.86
N LEU A 162 -10.38 6.51 -6.88
CA LEU A 162 -9.77 6.02 -8.13
C LEU A 162 -9.05 7.12 -8.91
N CYS A 163 -9.61 8.32 -8.98
CA CYS A 163 -8.93 9.47 -9.58
C CYS A 163 -7.60 9.76 -8.87
N MET A 164 -7.59 9.77 -7.54
CA MET A 164 -6.36 9.97 -6.76
C MET A 164 -5.33 8.89 -7.04
N GLN A 165 -5.73 7.62 -7.08
CA GLN A 165 -4.82 6.49 -7.35
C GLN A 165 -4.27 6.52 -8.77
N PHE A 166 -5.09 6.90 -9.75
CA PHE A 166 -4.64 7.13 -11.11
C PHE A 166 -3.64 8.29 -11.18
N SER A 167 -3.86 9.37 -10.42
CA SER A 167 -2.89 10.47 -10.32
C SER A 167 -1.56 10.02 -9.70
N VAL A 168 -1.58 9.21 -8.63
CA VAL A 168 -0.33 8.64 -8.05
C VAL A 168 0.40 7.78 -9.08
N PHE A 169 -0.33 6.96 -9.83
CA PHE A 169 0.23 6.16 -10.91
C PHE A 169 0.88 7.03 -11.99
N LEU A 170 0.18 8.06 -12.48
CA LEU A 170 0.72 8.99 -13.48
C LEU A 170 1.94 9.75 -12.98
N LEU A 171 1.95 10.18 -11.71
CA LEU A 171 3.10 10.83 -11.09
C LEU A 171 4.29 9.88 -10.99
N SER A 172 4.06 8.61 -10.63
CA SER A 172 5.11 7.58 -10.61
C SER A 172 5.71 7.36 -12.00
N MET A 173 4.86 7.25 -13.03
CA MET A 173 5.29 7.10 -14.41
C MET A 173 6.04 8.32 -14.93
N ALA A 174 5.57 9.53 -14.61
CA ALA A 174 6.23 10.77 -14.98
C ALA A 174 7.60 10.91 -14.32
N LEU A 175 7.70 10.55 -13.03
CA LEU A 175 8.96 10.59 -12.29
C LEU A 175 9.99 9.59 -12.86
N SER A 176 9.56 8.36 -13.17
CA SER A 176 10.42 7.34 -13.79
C SER A 176 10.79 7.65 -15.25
N GLY A 177 9.94 8.40 -15.97
CA GLY A 177 10.11 8.70 -17.39
C GLY A 177 10.96 9.95 -17.67
N LEU A 178 11.09 10.86 -16.70
CA LEU A 178 11.88 12.08 -16.85
C LEU A 178 13.32 11.88 -16.34
N PRO A 179 14.35 12.28 -17.12
CA PRO A 179 15.71 12.32 -16.61
C PRO A 179 15.83 13.24 -15.39
N PRO A 180 16.62 12.87 -14.36
CA PRO A 180 16.84 13.73 -13.19
C PRO A 180 17.43 15.11 -13.51
N THR A 181 18.09 15.25 -14.66
CA THR A 181 18.67 16.50 -15.16
C THR A 181 17.66 17.41 -15.88
N HIS A 182 16.44 16.95 -16.10
CA HIS A 182 15.42 17.72 -16.79
C HIS A 182 14.88 18.84 -15.86
N GLU A 183 14.69 20.05 -16.40
CA GLU A 183 14.26 21.23 -15.62
C GLU A 183 12.96 21.01 -14.82
N ASN A 184 12.02 20.27 -15.42
CA ASN A 184 10.75 19.95 -14.77
C ASN A 184 10.81 18.80 -13.73
N TRP A 185 11.93 18.08 -13.63
CA TRP A 185 12.02 16.89 -12.77
C TRP A 185 11.79 17.19 -11.28
N PRO A 186 12.36 18.26 -10.68
CA PRO A 186 12.12 18.58 -9.28
C PRO A 186 10.63 18.79 -8.97
N TYR A 187 9.87 19.45 -9.85
CA TYR A 187 8.44 19.66 -9.64
C TYR A 187 7.64 18.35 -9.68
N VAL A 188 7.98 17.44 -10.59
CA VAL A 188 7.36 16.11 -10.65
C VAL A 188 7.71 15.29 -9.42
N ASN A 189 8.95 15.38 -8.94
CA ASN A 189 9.38 14.74 -7.70
C ASN A 189 8.63 15.28 -6.48
N TYR A 190 8.49 16.60 -6.35
CA TYR A 190 7.71 17.21 -5.26
C TYR A 190 6.22 16.88 -5.34
N ALA A 191 5.64 16.83 -6.54
CA ALA A 191 4.26 16.40 -6.72
C ALA A 191 4.07 14.92 -6.33
N PHE A 192 5.02 14.06 -6.68
CA PHE A 192 5.06 12.68 -6.22
C PHE A 192 5.17 12.61 -4.69
N GLN A 193 6.09 13.35 -4.07
CA GLN A 193 6.19 13.40 -2.60
C GLN A 193 4.97 14.05 -1.93
N ALA A 194 4.20 14.89 -2.60
CA ALA A 194 2.96 15.42 -2.05
C ALA A 194 1.76 14.46 -2.20
N PHE A 195 1.95 13.25 -2.77
CA PHE A 195 0.83 12.36 -3.09
C PHE A 195 -0.13 12.05 -1.93
N PRO A 196 0.29 11.91 -0.65
CA PRO A 196 -0.64 11.63 0.45
C PRO A 196 -1.67 12.74 0.65
N LEU A 197 -1.29 13.98 0.33
CA LEU A 197 -2.18 15.14 0.40
C LEU A 197 -3.28 15.08 -0.66
N LEU A 198 -3.04 14.36 -1.78
CA LEU A 198 -4.08 14.10 -2.78
C LEU A 198 -5.26 13.33 -2.19
N PHE A 199 -5.06 12.57 -1.10
CA PHE A 199 -6.13 11.82 -0.44
C PHE A 199 -6.89 12.63 0.61
N LEU A 200 -6.44 13.84 0.96
CA LEU A 200 -7.09 14.69 1.96
C LEU A 200 -8.59 14.95 1.67
N PRO A 201 -9.02 15.19 0.41
CA PRO A 201 -10.45 15.30 0.09
C PRO A 201 -11.29 14.11 0.57
N LEU A 202 -10.75 12.88 0.62
CA LEU A 202 -11.50 11.70 1.11
C LEU A 202 -11.93 11.82 2.57
N ALA A 203 -11.27 12.65 3.38
CA ALA A 203 -11.70 12.93 4.74
C ALA A 203 -12.99 13.76 4.80
N PHE A 204 -13.32 14.46 3.71
CA PHE A 204 -14.47 15.37 3.61
C PHE A 204 -15.62 14.80 2.76
N PHE A 205 -15.36 13.76 1.96
CA PHE A 205 -16.43 13.08 1.23
C PHE A 205 -17.22 12.15 2.17
N PRO A 206 -18.56 12.21 2.17
CA PRO A 206 -19.37 11.28 2.94
C PRO A 206 -19.13 9.86 2.41
N SER A 207 -18.44 9.08 3.23
CA SER A 207 -18.10 7.69 2.94
C SER A 207 -19.32 6.77 3.08
N THR A 208 -20.28 7.15 3.94
CA THR A 208 -21.51 6.40 4.18
C THR A 208 -22.60 6.68 3.15
N PRO A 209 -23.13 5.66 2.45
CA PRO A 209 -24.30 5.84 1.60
C PRO A 209 -25.54 6.20 2.41
N VAL A 210 -26.19 7.30 2.01
CA VAL A 210 -27.44 7.82 2.60
C VAL A 210 -28.65 6.92 2.24
N HIS A 211 -28.53 6.06 1.22
CA HIS A 211 -29.63 5.21 0.72
C HIS A 211 -29.28 3.72 0.71
N LYS A 212 -30.32 2.88 0.78
CA LYS A 212 -30.24 1.40 0.79
C LYS A 212 -29.39 0.92 -0.39
N ALA A 213 -28.34 0.15 -0.08
CA ALA A 213 -27.44 -0.42 -1.07
C ALA A 213 -28.21 -1.29 -2.07
N THR A 214 -28.25 -0.84 -3.32
CA THR A 214 -28.61 -1.64 -4.50
C THR A 214 -27.51 -2.65 -4.80
N PRO A 215 -27.85 -3.86 -5.28
CA PRO A 215 -26.91 -4.95 -5.54
C PRO A 215 -26.24 -4.79 -6.93
N THR A 216 -25.67 -3.61 -7.20
CA THR A 216 -24.82 -3.41 -8.37
C THR A 216 -23.40 -3.88 -8.07
N PRO A 217 -22.61 -4.30 -9.07
CA PRO A 217 -21.17 -4.46 -8.89
C PRO A 217 -20.63 -3.18 -8.29
N THR A 218 -20.09 -3.26 -7.08
CA THR A 218 -19.56 -2.08 -6.41
C THR A 218 -18.42 -1.54 -7.25
N THR A 219 -18.34 -0.22 -7.44
CA THR A 219 -17.29 0.45 -8.24
C THR A 219 -15.89 0.00 -7.83
N THR A 220 -15.71 -0.40 -6.57
CA THR A 220 -14.54 -1.08 -6.00
C THR A 220 -14.13 -2.38 -6.72
N ILE A 221 -15.08 -3.26 -7.04
CA ILE A 221 -14.79 -4.52 -7.76
C ILE A 221 -14.30 -4.21 -9.17
N SER A 222 -14.96 -3.27 -9.86
CA SER A 222 -14.56 -2.84 -11.20
C SER A 222 -13.16 -2.23 -11.18
N ALA A 223 -12.83 -1.44 -10.16
CA ALA A 223 -11.51 -0.89 -9.96
C ALA A 223 -10.42 -1.95 -9.80
N PHE A 224 -10.61 -2.90 -8.88
CA PHE A 224 -9.63 -3.98 -8.70
C PHE A 224 -9.52 -4.87 -9.95
N THR A 225 -10.62 -5.03 -10.68
CA THR A 225 -10.60 -5.72 -11.99
C THR A 225 -9.72 -4.97 -12.99
N ALA A 226 -9.84 -3.64 -13.07
CA ALA A 226 -9.00 -2.81 -13.93
C ALA A 226 -7.53 -2.87 -13.51
N PHE A 227 -7.22 -2.71 -12.22
CA PHE A 227 -5.85 -2.79 -11.69
C PHE A 227 -5.20 -4.15 -11.96
N LYS A 228 -5.95 -5.25 -11.81
CA LYS A 228 -5.47 -6.60 -12.11
C LYS A 228 -4.94 -6.71 -13.54
N TYR A 229 -5.70 -6.22 -14.52
CA TYR A 229 -5.32 -6.31 -15.93
C TYR A 229 -4.30 -5.25 -16.35
N LEU A 230 -4.36 -4.05 -15.78
CA LEU A 230 -3.43 -2.97 -16.08
C LEU A 230 -2.03 -3.23 -15.51
N TYR A 231 -1.93 -3.75 -14.28
CA TYR A 231 -0.66 -3.86 -13.57
C TYR A 231 0.10 -5.16 -13.84
N ALA A 232 -0.56 -6.22 -14.32
CA ALA A 232 0.11 -7.46 -14.73
C ALA A 232 1.15 -7.26 -15.86
N PRO A 233 0.85 -6.56 -16.98
CA PRO A 233 1.87 -6.31 -18.00
C PRO A 233 2.95 -5.35 -17.49
N LEU A 234 2.61 -4.36 -16.67
CA LEU A 234 3.59 -3.44 -16.08
C LEU A 234 4.60 -4.16 -15.19
N TRP A 235 4.18 -5.21 -14.48
CA TRP A 235 5.10 -6.05 -13.71
C TRP A 235 6.20 -6.65 -14.58
N TRP A 236 5.85 -7.19 -15.74
CA TRP A 236 6.82 -7.75 -16.67
C TRP A 236 7.72 -6.70 -17.29
N VAL A 237 7.19 -5.52 -17.64
CA VAL A 237 8.02 -4.39 -18.10
C VAL A 237 9.04 -4.01 -17.01
N THR A 238 8.58 -3.92 -15.76
CA THR A 238 9.39 -3.52 -14.61
C THR A 238 10.48 -4.55 -14.30
N ILE A 239 10.15 -5.84 -14.23
CA ILE A 239 11.14 -6.90 -14.03
C ILE A 239 12.12 -6.96 -15.20
N ALA A 240 11.63 -6.89 -16.45
CA ALA A 240 12.50 -6.98 -17.62
C ALA A 240 13.53 -5.85 -17.63
N GLN A 241 13.14 -4.63 -17.26
CA GLN A 241 14.06 -3.50 -17.10
C GLN A 241 15.07 -3.76 -15.97
N GLY A 242 14.61 -4.16 -14.79
CA GLY A 242 15.49 -4.45 -13.65
C GLY A 242 16.48 -5.59 -13.90
N LEU A 243 16.02 -6.71 -14.46
CA LEU A 243 16.88 -7.84 -14.82
C LEU A 243 17.88 -7.47 -15.90
N ASN A 244 17.44 -6.74 -16.93
CA ASN A 244 18.33 -6.30 -18.00
C ASN A 244 19.44 -5.37 -17.47
N ALA A 245 19.11 -4.45 -16.56
CA ALA A 245 20.08 -3.60 -15.89
C ALA A 245 21.06 -4.42 -15.03
N TYR A 246 20.55 -5.37 -14.25
CA TYR A 246 21.36 -6.26 -13.41
C TYR A 246 22.35 -7.09 -14.24
N PHE A 247 21.90 -7.71 -15.33
CA PHE A 247 22.74 -8.58 -16.17
C PHE A 247 23.69 -7.82 -17.08
N ARG A 248 23.35 -6.62 -17.57
CA ARG A 248 24.20 -5.89 -18.53
C ARG A 248 25.32 -5.09 -17.91
N ALA A 249 25.12 -4.54 -16.72
CA ALA A 249 26.00 -3.49 -16.23
C ALA A 249 26.70 -3.82 -14.91
N GLY A 250 26.52 -5.04 -14.35
CA GLY A 250 27.10 -5.39 -13.06
C GLY A 250 26.75 -4.37 -11.98
N VAL A 251 25.57 -3.74 -12.12
CA VAL A 251 25.19 -2.53 -11.40
C VAL A 251 25.14 -2.83 -9.91
N GLU A 252 26.00 -2.17 -9.16
CA GLU A 252 25.94 -2.22 -7.70
C GLU A 252 24.64 -1.57 -7.22
N PHE A 253 23.97 -2.24 -6.29
CA PHE A 253 22.82 -1.67 -5.60
C PHE A 253 23.29 -0.44 -4.83
N THR A 254 22.91 0.73 -5.30
CA THR A 254 23.16 1.95 -4.54
C THR A 254 22.36 1.90 -3.22
N PRO A 255 22.80 2.61 -2.17
CA PRO A 255 22.06 2.64 -0.91
C PRO A 255 20.60 3.05 -1.09
N ALA A 256 20.31 3.99 -1.99
CA ALA A 256 18.94 4.39 -2.31
C ALA A 256 18.13 3.24 -2.95
N CYS A 257 18.72 2.50 -3.90
CA CYS A 257 18.09 1.32 -4.50
C CYS A 257 17.83 0.22 -3.47
N TYR A 258 18.77 0.02 -2.54
CA TYR A 258 18.61 -0.95 -1.46
C TYR A 258 17.47 -0.57 -0.50
N PHE A 259 17.40 0.71 -0.10
CA PHE A 259 16.30 1.24 0.71
C PHE A 259 14.94 1.00 0.03
N MET A 260 14.83 1.32 -1.26
CA MET A 260 13.59 1.10 -2.02
C MET A 260 13.24 -0.39 -2.17
N ALA A 261 14.23 -1.27 -2.27
CA ALA A 261 14.01 -2.71 -2.31
C ALA A 261 13.43 -3.23 -0.98
N LEU A 262 13.95 -2.75 0.16
CA LEU A 262 13.39 -3.06 1.48
C LEU A 262 11.99 -2.49 1.66
N ASP A 263 11.75 -1.27 1.18
CA ASP A 263 10.44 -0.64 1.24
C ASP A 263 9.41 -1.42 0.41
N PHE A 264 9.79 -1.84 -0.80
CA PHE A 264 8.94 -2.70 -1.62
C PHE A 264 8.69 -4.08 -0.98
N ALA A 265 9.71 -4.70 -0.40
CA ALA A 265 9.58 -5.97 0.31
C ALA A 265 8.59 -5.85 1.49
N GLY A 266 8.68 -4.76 2.25
CA GLY A 266 7.74 -4.46 3.31
C GLY A 266 6.29 -4.29 2.83
N PHE A 267 6.07 -3.72 1.63
CA PHE A 267 4.73 -3.70 1.01
C PHE A 267 4.18 -5.09 0.70
N VAL A 268 5.01 -5.98 0.14
CA VAL A 268 4.63 -7.38 -0.13
C VAL A 268 4.32 -8.11 1.17
N LEU A 269 5.12 -7.90 2.21
CA LEU A 269 4.93 -8.49 3.53
C LEU A 269 3.67 -7.97 4.23
N THR A 270 3.36 -6.68 4.08
CA THR A 270 2.09 -6.09 4.54
C THR A 270 0.91 -6.82 3.91
N PHE A 271 0.96 -7.05 2.60
CA PHE A 271 -0.09 -7.79 1.92
C PHE A 271 -0.24 -9.22 2.42
N ILE A 272 0.87 -9.94 2.58
CA ILE A 272 0.87 -11.31 3.13
C ILE A 272 0.27 -11.29 4.56
N GLY A 273 0.63 -10.31 5.37
CA GLY A 273 0.07 -10.12 6.72
C GLY A 273 -1.44 -9.89 6.71
N LEU A 274 -1.92 -8.98 5.85
CA LEU A 274 -3.36 -8.73 5.67
C LEU A 274 -4.10 -9.98 5.18
N TYR A 275 -3.52 -10.70 4.22
CA TYR A 275 -4.05 -11.98 3.76
C TYR A 275 -4.12 -13.01 4.90
N ALA A 276 -3.08 -13.11 5.73
CA ALA A 276 -3.05 -14.03 6.87
C ALA A 276 -4.13 -13.68 7.91
N VAL A 277 -4.32 -12.39 8.21
CA VAL A 277 -5.43 -11.92 9.07
C VAL A 277 -6.78 -12.36 8.51
N ASP A 278 -6.99 -12.21 7.21
CA ASP A 278 -8.24 -12.61 6.55
C ASP A 278 -8.39 -14.15 6.46
N VAL A 279 -7.30 -14.93 6.42
CA VAL A 279 -7.33 -16.40 6.55
C VAL A 279 -7.83 -16.80 7.93
N VAL A 280 -7.30 -16.18 8.99
CA VAL A 280 -7.74 -16.42 10.37
C VAL A 280 -9.22 -16.03 10.55
N ALA A 281 -9.67 -14.97 9.88
CA ALA A 281 -11.08 -14.57 9.85
C ALA A 281 -11.99 -15.50 9.01
N GLY A 282 -11.42 -16.47 8.28
CA GLY A 282 -12.15 -17.37 7.38
C GLY A 282 -12.67 -16.69 6.10
N GLU A 283 -12.18 -15.50 5.78
CA GLU A 283 -12.58 -14.72 4.59
C GLU A 283 -11.69 -15.01 3.39
N ALA A 284 -10.38 -15.17 3.62
CA ALA A 284 -9.40 -15.34 2.53
C ALA A 284 -9.44 -16.71 1.85
N GLN A 285 -9.71 -17.80 2.58
CA GLN A 285 -9.71 -19.16 2.03
C GLN A 285 -10.76 -19.35 0.91
N LYS A 286 -11.85 -18.57 0.95
CA LYS A 286 -12.89 -18.57 -0.09
C LYS A 286 -12.51 -17.71 -1.30
N ALA A 287 -11.64 -16.72 -1.11
CA ALA A 287 -11.23 -15.78 -2.17
C ALA A 287 -10.01 -16.28 -2.97
N MET A 288 -8.96 -16.73 -2.29
CA MET A 288 -7.72 -17.17 -2.94
C MET A 288 -6.93 -18.11 -2.02
N GLY A 289 -6.51 -19.28 -2.52
CA GLY A 289 -5.61 -20.16 -1.79
C GLY A 289 -4.16 -19.65 -1.77
N VAL A 290 -3.40 -20.02 -0.73
CA VAL A 290 -2.01 -19.57 -0.49
C VAL A 290 -1.11 -19.81 -1.69
N GLY A 291 -1.17 -20.99 -2.32
CA GLY A 291 -0.35 -21.31 -3.49
C GLY A 291 -0.63 -20.40 -4.69
N ARG A 292 -1.90 -20.01 -4.91
CA ARG A 292 -2.27 -19.07 -5.97
C ARG A 292 -1.84 -17.64 -5.63
N MET A 293 -1.87 -17.26 -4.36
CA MET A 293 -1.34 -15.97 -3.91
C MET A 293 0.18 -15.89 -4.14
N LEU A 294 0.94 -16.86 -3.62
CA LEU A 294 2.40 -16.89 -3.80
C LEU A 294 2.82 -16.98 -5.27
N GLY A 295 2.18 -17.87 -6.04
CA GLY A 295 2.42 -17.97 -7.48
C GLY A 295 2.07 -16.70 -8.23
N GLY A 296 0.98 -16.01 -7.84
CA GLY A 296 0.60 -14.73 -8.40
C GLY A 296 1.66 -13.64 -8.16
N LEU A 297 2.15 -13.51 -6.93
CA LEU A 297 3.16 -12.51 -6.56
C LEU A 297 4.39 -12.56 -7.48
N VAL A 298 4.78 -13.77 -7.88
CA VAL A 298 5.92 -14.00 -8.77
C VAL A 298 5.54 -13.77 -10.24
N VAL A 299 4.44 -14.40 -10.70
CA VAL A 299 4.12 -14.50 -12.14
C VAL A 299 3.45 -13.25 -12.70
N VAL A 300 2.47 -12.68 -11.98
CA VAL A 300 1.71 -11.51 -12.44
C VAL A 300 2.00 -10.26 -11.60
N GLY A 301 2.83 -10.42 -10.58
CA GLY A 301 3.34 -9.35 -9.74
C GLY A 301 2.47 -9.06 -8.53
N PRO A 302 3.01 -8.30 -7.56
CA PRO A 302 2.29 -8.01 -6.32
C PRO A 302 1.01 -7.22 -6.55
N ALA A 303 1.05 -6.12 -7.31
CA ALA A 303 -0.12 -5.29 -7.56
C ALA A 303 -1.31 -6.07 -8.18
N SER A 304 -1.07 -6.87 -9.23
CA SER A 304 -2.13 -7.66 -9.88
C SER A 304 -2.68 -8.76 -8.96
N THR A 305 -1.81 -9.38 -8.17
CA THR A 305 -2.19 -10.41 -7.20
C THR A 305 -3.03 -9.83 -6.07
N MET A 306 -2.60 -8.70 -5.51
CA MET A 306 -3.35 -7.94 -4.50
C MET A 306 -4.73 -7.56 -5.04
N ALA A 307 -4.80 -7.04 -6.26
CA ALA A 307 -6.05 -6.63 -6.87
C ALA A 307 -6.99 -7.82 -7.09
N THR A 308 -6.45 -8.95 -7.58
CA THR A 308 -7.22 -10.20 -7.74
C THR A 308 -7.77 -10.70 -6.40
N TYR A 309 -6.94 -10.63 -5.35
CA TYR A 309 -7.36 -11.03 -4.01
C TYR A 309 -8.47 -10.12 -3.47
N PHE A 310 -8.28 -8.80 -3.52
CA PHE A 310 -9.27 -7.84 -3.00
C PHE A 310 -10.57 -7.84 -3.80
N GLU A 311 -10.51 -8.02 -5.13
CA GLU A 311 -11.70 -8.21 -5.99
C GLU A 311 -12.54 -9.39 -5.49
N ARG A 312 -11.90 -10.55 -5.27
CA ARG A 312 -12.58 -11.77 -4.84
C ARG A 312 -13.08 -11.68 -3.40
N ARG A 313 -12.29 -11.08 -2.51
CA ARG A 313 -12.71 -10.82 -1.13
C ARG A 313 -13.99 -9.98 -1.10
N GLN A 314 -14.05 -8.91 -1.87
CA GLN A 314 -15.24 -8.05 -1.95
C GLN A 314 -16.47 -8.81 -2.49
N LYS A 315 -16.31 -9.69 -3.49
CA LYS A 315 -17.41 -10.56 -3.95
C LYS A 315 -17.93 -11.47 -2.84
N VAL A 316 -17.04 -12.11 -2.08
CA VAL A 316 -17.43 -12.99 -0.95
C VAL A 316 -18.18 -12.21 0.13
N VAL A 317 -17.77 -10.97 0.44
CA VAL A 317 -18.46 -10.11 1.42
C VAL A 317 -19.87 -9.75 0.94
N ILE A 318 -20.02 -9.36 -0.33
CA ILE A 318 -21.33 -9.02 -0.92
C ILE A 318 -22.26 -10.24 -0.92
N GLU A 319 -21.78 -11.40 -1.40
CA GLU A 319 -22.57 -12.64 -1.40
C GLU A 319 -23.04 -13.05 -0.01
N ARG A 320 -22.20 -12.85 1.02
CA ARG A 320 -22.59 -13.11 2.42
C ARG A 320 -23.70 -12.15 2.86
N ALA A 321 -23.56 -10.87 2.56
CA ALA A 321 -24.55 -9.85 2.91
C ALA A 321 -25.91 -10.09 2.23
N GLU A 322 -25.92 -10.54 0.97
CA GLU A 322 -27.14 -10.91 0.26
C GLU A 322 -27.81 -12.15 0.86
N LYS A 323 -27.04 -13.19 1.20
CA LYS A 323 -27.56 -14.39 1.86
C LYS A 323 -28.18 -14.08 3.23
N GLU A 324 -27.58 -13.17 3.99
CA GLU A 324 -28.14 -12.72 5.27
C GLU A 324 -29.42 -11.91 5.10
N ARG A 325 -29.52 -11.07 4.06
CA ARG A 325 -30.77 -10.36 3.72
C ARG A 325 -31.91 -11.31 3.36
N LEU A 326 -31.64 -12.37 2.61
CA LEU A 326 -32.66 -13.35 2.18
C LEU A 326 -33.15 -14.25 3.32
N ARG A 327 -32.45 -14.27 4.47
CA ARG A 327 -32.84 -15.03 5.67
C ARG A 327 -33.67 -14.23 6.67
N MET A 328 -33.80 -12.92 6.47
CA MET A 328 -34.63 -12.01 7.26
C MET A 328 -35.97 -11.77 6.58
#